data_AF-A0A971JX00-F1
#
_entry.id   AF-A0A971JX00-F1
#
_cell.length_a   1.000
_cell.length_b   1.000
_cell.length_c   1.000
_cell.angle_alpha   90.00
_cell.angle_beta   90.00
_cell.angle_gamma   90.00
#
_symmetry.space_group_name_H-M   'P 1'
#
loop_
_entity.id
_entity.type
_entity.pdbx_description
1 polymer ?
#
loop_
_entity_poly.entity_id
_entity_poly.type
_entity_poly.pdbx_seq_one_letter_code
_entity_poly.pdbx_strand_id
1 'polypeptide(L)'
;YLLAFGVLGLAGIGARKGEREALYLPLGIALASLLRFLCHVLSGALFFAEYAGDQNPLLYSAGYNSYMFLEMLICIVLGLLIGPRLAKIMRRSAGIR
;
A
#
# COMPACT_ATOMS: atom_id res chain seq x y z
N TYR A 1 -4.80 13.05 -2.83
CA TYR A 1 -5.58 11.83 -2.56
C TYR A 1 -5.82 10.95 -3.78
N LEU A 2 -6.28 11.49 -4.92
CA LEU A 2 -6.59 10.69 -6.12
C LEU A 2 -5.42 9.79 -6.57
N LEU A 3 -4.22 10.37 -6.69
CA LEU A 3 -3.01 9.61 -7.05
C LEU A 3 -2.62 8.59 -5.98
N ALA A 4 -2.63 9.00 -4.70
CA ALA A 4 -2.25 8.15 -3.56
C ALA A 4 -3.13 6.90 -3.43
N PHE A 5 -4.44 7.00 -3.68
CA PHE A 5 -5.33 5.83 -3.71
C PHE A 5 -5.31 5.11 -5.06
N GLY A 6 -5.08 5.83 -6.15
CA GLY A 6 -4.96 5.22 -7.49
C GLY A 6 -3.79 4.24 -7.59
N VAL A 7 -2.63 4.56 -7.01
CA VAL A 7 -1.45 3.67 -7.03
C VAL A 7 -1.65 2.37 -6.25
N LEU A 8 -2.66 2.28 -5.37
CA LEU A 8 -2.98 1.02 -4.68
C LEU A 8 -3.43 -0.08 -5.64
N GLY A 9 -4.00 0.27 -6.80
CA GLY A 9 -4.34 -0.70 -7.85
C GLY A 9 -3.13 -1.48 -8.39
N LEU A 10 -1.92 -0.91 -8.24
CA LEU A 10 -0.67 -1.56 -8.68
C LEU A 10 -0.29 -2.76 -7.79
N ALA A 11 -0.92 -2.94 -6.63
CA ALA A 11 -0.69 -4.10 -5.77
C ALA A 11 -1.03 -5.43 -6.45
N GLY A 12 -1.89 -5.42 -7.47
CA GLY A 12 -2.22 -6.59 -8.28
C GLY A 12 -1.30 -6.85 -9.47
N ILE A 13 -0.35 -5.95 -9.78
CA ILE A 13 0.54 -6.12 -10.92
C ILE A 13 1.41 -7.35 -10.71
N GLY A 14 1.37 -8.26 -11.68
CA GLY A 14 2.13 -9.50 -11.61
C GLY A 14 1.53 -10.54 -10.65
N ALA A 15 0.28 -10.40 -10.22
CA ALA A 15 -0.40 -11.40 -9.40
C ALA A 15 -0.26 -12.81 -10.01
N ARG A 16 0.14 -13.77 -9.18
CA ARG A 16 0.30 -15.20 -9.53
C ARG A 16 -0.58 -16.03 -8.60
N LYS A 17 -1.08 -17.16 -9.11
CA LYS A 17 -1.87 -18.13 -8.33
C LYS A 17 -0.98 -19.25 -7.79
N GLY A 18 -1.43 -19.93 -6.74
CA GLY A 18 -0.76 -21.11 -6.19
C GLY A 18 0.42 -20.73 -5.30
N GLU A 19 1.50 -21.52 -5.30
CA GLU A 19 2.64 -21.33 -4.39
C GLU A 19 3.32 -19.96 -4.53
N ARG A 20 3.24 -19.35 -5.71
CA ARG A 20 3.79 -18.00 -5.97
C ARG A 20 2.93 -16.88 -5.37
N GLU A 21 1.68 -17.13 -5.00
CA GLU A 21 0.80 -16.10 -4.42
C GLU A 21 1.36 -15.54 -3.11
N ALA A 22 1.93 -16.40 -2.26
CA ALA A 22 2.53 -16.02 -0.98
C ALA A 22 3.75 -15.10 -1.12
N LEU A 23 4.41 -15.10 -2.28
CA LEU A 23 5.53 -14.22 -2.59
C LEU A 23 5.08 -12.92 -3.26
N TYR A 24 4.19 -13.02 -4.25
CA TYR A 24 3.82 -11.87 -5.09
C TYR A 24 2.81 -10.93 -4.40
N LEU A 25 1.95 -11.46 -3.52
CA LEU A 25 0.99 -10.63 -2.78
C LEU A 25 1.69 -9.63 -1.85
N PRO A 26 2.66 -10.03 -0.97
CA PRO A 26 3.40 -9.08 -0.16
C PRO A 26 4.20 -8.06 -0.97
N LEU A 27 4.83 -8.49 -2.06
CA LEU A 27 5.60 -7.60 -2.95
C LEU A 27 4.71 -6.54 -3.60
N GLY A 28 3.53 -6.94 -4.08
CA GLY A 28 2.54 -6.01 -4.64
C GLY A 28 2.07 -4.99 -3.60
N ILE A 29 1.72 -5.45 -2.39
CA ILE A 29 1.31 -4.57 -1.28
C ILE A 29 2.43 -3.60 -0.92
N ALA A 30 3.68 -4.08 -0.83
CA ALA A 30 4.83 -3.24 -0.51
C ALA A 30 5.08 -2.17 -1.58
N LEU A 31 5.05 -2.54 -2.86
CA LEU A 31 5.20 -1.60 -3.98
C LEU A 31 4.12 -0.52 -3.95
N ALA A 32 2.86 -0.92 -3.84
CA ALA A 32 1.73 0.01 -3.77
C ALA A 32 1.81 0.95 -2.56
N SER A 33 2.15 0.41 -1.39
CA SER A 33 2.31 1.18 -0.15
C SER A 33 3.46 2.17 -0.24
N LEU A 34 4.59 1.79 -0.85
CA LEU A 34 5.73 2.66 -1.07
C LEU A 34 5.38 3.83 -2.01
N LEU A 35 4.73 3.54 -3.14
CA LEU A 35 4.27 4.59 -4.06
C LEU A 35 3.27 5.52 -3.40
N ARG A 36 2.36 4.98 -2.58
CA ARG A 36 1.44 5.78 -1.79
C ARG A 36 2.19 6.67 -0.79
N PHE A 37 3.14 6.10 -0.05
CA PHE A 37 3.99 6.85 0.89
C PHE A 37 4.71 8.01 0.20
N LEU A 38 5.30 7.80 -0.98
CA LEU A 38 5.92 8.87 -1.76
C LEU A 38 4.92 9.98 -2.14
N CYS A 39 3.69 9.63 -2.53
CA CYS A 39 2.65 10.63 -2.77
C CYS A 39 2.34 11.47 -1.52
N HIS A 40 2.29 10.85 -0.35
CA HIS A 40 2.03 11.54 0.92
C HIS A 40 3.23 12.39 1.38
N VAL A 41 4.46 11.91 1.21
CA VAL A 41 5.67 12.70 1.51
C VAL A 41 5.75 13.93 0.61
N LEU A 42 5.53 13.77 -0.69
CA LEU A 42 5.50 14.91 -1.61
C LEU A 42 4.35 15.87 -1.28
N SER A 43 3.15 15.36 -1.00
CA SER A 43 2.03 16.20 -0.59
C SER A 43 2.32 16.95 0.72
N GLY A 44 2.95 16.29 1.71
CA GLY A 44 3.27 16.93 2.98
C GLY A 44 4.36 17.98 2.83
N ALA A 45 5.40 17.71 2.05
CA ALA A 45 6.45 18.68 1.80
C ALA A 45 5.99 19.88 0.94
N LEU A 46 5.01 19.70 0.03
CA LEU A 46 4.52 20.77 -0.84
C LEU A 46 3.40 21.60 -0.22
N PHE A 47 2.48 20.97 0.52
CA PHE A 47 1.26 21.63 1.01
C PHE A 47 1.21 21.78 2.53
N PHE A 48 2.07 21.08 3.27
CA PHE A 48 2.07 21.06 4.74
C PHE A 48 3.47 21.40 5.32
N ALA A 49 4.32 22.07 4.53
CA ALA A 49 5.65 22.47 4.98
C ALA A 49 5.63 23.41 6.19
N GLU A 50 4.55 24.19 6.36
CA GLU A 50 4.38 25.10 7.49
C GLU A 50 4.42 24.38 8.86
N TYR A 51 4.06 23.10 8.90
CA TYR A 51 4.10 22.29 10.12
C TYR A 51 5.50 21.75 10.45
N ALA A 52 6.47 21.91 9.54
CA ALA A 52 7.84 21.44 9.75
C ALA A 52 8.66 22.33 10.70
N GLY A 53 8.25 23.59 10.90
CA GLY A 53 9.02 24.58 11.65
C GLY A 53 10.42 24.75 11.05
N ASP A 54 11.46 24.60 11.88
CA ASP A 54 12.86 24.72 11.45
C ASP A 54 13.42 23.45 10.77
N GLN A 55 12.63 22.37 10.67
CA GLN A 55 13.08 21.12 10.05
C GLN A 55 13.01 21.18 8.52
N ASN A 56 13.83 20.38 7.84
CA ASN A 56 13.68 20.17 6.40
C ASN A 56 12.29 19.57 6.10
N PRO A 57 11.46 20.20 5.23
CA PRO A 57 10.09 19.75 4.99
C PRO A 57 9.96 18.32 4.45
N LEU A 58 10.93 17.85 3.65
CA LEU A 58 10.93 16.47 3.15
C LEU A 58 11.20 15.48 4.29
N LEU A 59 12.17 15.76 5.16
CA LEU A 59 12.49 14.91 6.31
C LEU A 59 11.33 14.88 7.32
N TYR A 60 10.76 16.05 7.63
CA TYR A 60 9.59 16.15 8.50
C TYR A 60 8.43 15.34 7.92
N SER A 61 8.12 15.51 6.65
CA SER A 61 7.00 14.81 6.01
C SER A 61 7.24 13.29 5.91
N ALA A 62 8.47 12.85 5.63
CA ALA A 62 8.84 11.43 5.63
C ALA A 62 8.67 10.81 7.02
N GLY A 63 9.15 11.49 8.07
CA GLY A 63 8.96 11.06 9.45
C GLY A 63 7.49 11.00 9.85
N TYR A 64 6.73 12.05 9.53
CA TYR A 64 5.30 12.14 9.84
C TYR A 64 4.50 11.01 9.18
N ASN A 65 4.77 10.69 7.91
CA ASN A 65 4.04 9.65 7.17
C ASN A 65 4.56 8.22 7.43
N SER A 66 5.61 8.04 8.24
CA SER A 66 6.26 6.73 8.44
C SER A 66 5.35 5.67 9.08
N TYR A 67 4.26 6.06 9.73
CA TYR A 67 3.24 5.13 10.23
C TYR A 67 2.67 4.21 9.14
N MET A 68 2.76 4.62 7.86
CA MET A 68 2.34 3.80 6.73
C MET A 68 3.14 2.51 6.58
N PHE A 69 4.36 2.41 7.12
CA PHE A 69 5.11 1.16 7.12
C PHE A 69 4.49 0.13 8.07
N LEU A 70 3.93 0.58 9.20
CA LEU A 70 3.16 -0.29 10.10
C LEU A 70 1.84 -0.71 9.46
N GLU A 71 1.14 0.22 8.80
CA GLU A 71 -0.05 -0.10 8.00
C GLU A 71 0.25 -1.14 6.92
N MET A 72 1.33 -0.94 6.16
CA MET A 72 1.80 -1.87 5.13
C MET A 72 2.03 -3.28 5.70
N LEU A 73 2.68 -3.38 6.87
CA LEU A 73 2.90 -4.66 7.53
C LEU A 73 1.57 -5.33 7.90
N ILE A 74 0.63 -4.58 8.46
CA ILE A 74 -0.72 -5.08 8.78
C ILE A 74 -1.43 -5.57 7.51
N CYS A 75 -1.38 -4.81 6.42
CA CYS A 75 -1.97 -5.19 5.14
C CYS A 75 -1.34 -6.48 4.58
N ILE A 76 -0.02 -6.64 4.67
CA ILE A 76 0.67 -7.88 4.25
C ILE A 76 0.19 -9.06 5.08
N VAL A 77 0.17 -8.93 6.40
CA VAL A 77 -0.28 -10.00 7.32
C VAL A 77 -1.74 -10.38 7.02
N LEU A 78 -2.65 -9.41 6.95
CA LEU A 78 -4.06 -9.68 6.64
C LEU A 78 -4.24 -10.25 5.24
N GLY A 79 -3.49 -9.76 4.26
CA GLY A 79 -3.48 -10.27 2.89
C GLY A 79 -3.10 -11.76 2.84
N LEU A 80 -2.06 -12.16 3.57
CA LEU A 80 -1.64 -13.56 3.62
C LEU A 80 -2.61 -14.45 4.40
N LEU A 81 -3.18 -13.97 5.51
CA LEU A 81 -4.08 -14.77 6.37
C LEU A 81 -5.49 -14.93 5.78
N ILE A 82 -6.02 -13.87 5.15
CA ILE A 82 -7.43 -13.75 4.75
C ILE A 82 -7.57 -13.78 3.22
N GLY A 83 -6.59 -13.27 2.48
CA GLY A 83 -6.64 -13.12 1.01
C GLY A 83 -7.07 -14.38 0.26
N PRO A 84 -6.47 -15.56 0.51
CA PRO A 84 -6.86 -16.79 -0.19
C PRO A 84 -8.33 -17.20 0.04
N ARG A 85 -8.84 -17.01 1.26
CA ARG A 85 -10.24 -17.32 1.62
C ARG A 85 -11.19 -16.33 0.96
N LEU A 86 -10.87 -15.05 1.02
CA LEU A 86 -11.65 -13.98 0.41
C LEU A 86 -11.71 -14.15 -1.12
N ALA A 87 -10.58 -14.42 -1.77
CA ALA A 87 -10.52 -14.66 -3.20
C ALA A 87 -11.39 -15.85 -3.63
N LYS A 88 -11.44 -16.93 -2.83
CA LYS A 88 -12.33 -18.08 -3.07
C LYS A 88 -13.81 -17.69 -2.97
N ILE A 89 -14.19 -16.90 -1.97
CA ILE A 89 -15.57 -16.41 -1.79
C ILE A 89 -15.96 -15.52 -2.97
N MET A 90 -15.11 -14.56 -3.33
CA MET A 90 -15.38 -13.62 -4.44
C MET A 90 -15.57 -14.34 -5.78
N ARG A 91 -14.75 -15.37 -6.08
CA ARG A 91 -14.89 -16.17 -7.31
C ARG A 91 -16.22 -16.93 -7.36
N ARG A 92 -16.64 -17.51 -6.22
CA ARG A 92 -17.94 -18.20 -6.10
C ARG A 92 -19.10 -17.24 -6.35
N SER A 93 -19.07 -16.06 -5.75
CA SER A 93 -20.12 -15.04 -5.94
C SER A 93 -20.16 -14.49 -7.36
N ALA A 94 -19.02 -14.44 -8.06
CA ALA A 94 -18.93 -13.97 -9.45
C ALA A 94 -19.37 -15.03 -10.49
N GLY A 95 -19.74 -16.25 -10.07
CA GLY A 95 -20.08 -17.34 -11.00
C GLY A 95 -18.89 -17.89 -11.80
N ILE A 96 -17.66 -17.50 -11.44
CA ILE A 96 -16.42 -17.94 -12.10
C ILE A 96 -15.94 -19.18 -11.35
N ARG A 97 -16.21 -20.37 -11.90
CA ARG A 97 -15.71 -21.66 -11.38
C ARG A 97 -14.21 -21.80 -11.64
#